data_AF-A0A3M1BDW8-F1
#
_entry.id   AF-A0A3M1BDW8-F1
#
_cell.length_a   1.000
_cell.length_b   1.000
_cell.length_c   1.000
_cell.angle_alpha   90.00
_cell.angle_beta   90.00
_cell.angle_gamma   90.00
#
_symmetry.space_group_name_H-M   'P 1'
#
loop_
_entity.id
_entity.type
_entity.pdbx_description
1 polymer ?
#
loop_
_entity_poly.entity_id
_entity_poly.type
_entity_poly.pdbx_seq_one_letter_code
_entity_poly.pdbx_strand_id
1 'polypeptide(L)'
;MAMRYWIPLFLIGLASCASEQKGVEYDMDSMEYKTIQSNKYLRRGRSIYDRLISKPNVRAEDFEEAIQVWNEGLKILPTNTLIRYEIVKVLYHLGKAYMKRMYICNTQAQKAKENGDFELAQKKIQEGKLEEQKAIDAYTRFLKHITILLRHRKPHDRQEEEMFFEWMVIANIQIKRFQEALRLIQERLAELTPSSPKYHALVRVKEEIQKEIEKQNL
;
A
#
# COMPACT_ATOMS: atom_id res chain seq x y z
N MET A 1 22.47 77.43 38.87
CA MET A 1 23.76 76.74 38.65
C MET A 1 23.51 75.60 37.68
N ALA A 2 24.06 75.70 36.48
CA ALA A 2 23.82 74.79 35.37
C ALA A 2 24.63 73.50 35.53
N MET A 3 24.04 72.35 35.23
CA MET A 3 24.79 71.15 34.87
C MET A 3 24.14 70.51 33.64
N ARG A 4 24.84 70.67 32.52
CA ARG A 4 24.57 70.04 31.22
C ARG A 4 24.97 68.57 31.32
N TYR A 5 24.08 67.66 30.96
CA TYR A 5 24.46 66.28 30.62
C TYR A 5 24.18 66.04 29.14
N TRP A 6 25.27 65.93 28.38
CA TRP A 6 25.32 65.39 27.03
C TRP A 6 25.25 63.86 27.13
N ILE A 7 24.29 63.25 26.46
CA ILE A 7 24.24 61.78 26.28
C ILE A 7 24.85 61.50 24.91
N PRO A 8 25.96 60.75 24.80
CA PRO A 8 26.46 60.30 23.51
C PRO A 8 25.60 59.16 22.97
N LEU A 9 25.12 59.32 21.74
CA LEU A 9 24.55 58.25 20.92
C LEU A 9 25.60 57.14 20.74
N PHE A 10 25.36 55.96 21.33
CA PHE A 10 25.99 54.73 20.87
C PHE A 10 25.10 54.07 19.82
N LEU A 11 25.50 54.23 18.56
CA LEU A 11 25.09 53.39 17.45
C LEU A 11 25.60 51.95 17.72
N ILE A 12 24.75 51.10 18.27
CA ILE A 12 24.98 49.66 18.26
C ILE A 12 24.69 49.18 16.84
N GLY A 13 25.77 48.94 16.10
CA GLY A 13 25.73 48.34 14.78
C GLY A 13 25.03 47.00 14.81
N LEU A 14 24.03 46.86 13.94
CA LEU A 14 23.52 45.58 13.47
C LEU A 14 24.66 44.84 12.74
N ALA A 15 25.50 44.15 13.50
CA ALA A 15 26.27 43.04 12.97
C ALA A 15 25.27 41.92 12.69
N SER A 16 24.68 41.99 11.51
CA SER A 16 23.96 40.90 10.89
C SER A 16 24.95 39.73 10.75
N CYS A 17 24.99 38.85 11.74
CA CYS A 17 25.52 37.50 11.57
C CYS A 17 24.59 36.77 10.60
N ALA A 18 24.73 37.08 9.32
CA ALA A 18 24.39 36.16 8.26
C ALA A 18 25.33 34.97 8.45
N SER A 19 24.90 33.96 9.20
CA SER A 19 25.53 32.66 9.12
C SER A 19 25.36 32.21 7.67
N GLU A 20 26.42 32.30 6.88
CA GLU A 20 26.58 31.52 5.66
C GLU A 20 26.23 30.08 6.03
N GLN A 21 25.03 29.64 5.65
CA GLN A 21 24.74 28.23 5.52
C GLN A 21 25.69 27.74 4.44
N LYS A 22 26.87 27.25 4.87
CA LYS A 22 27.74 26.45 4.03
C LYS A 22 26.84 25.39 3.39
N GLY A 23 26.62 25.52 2.09
CA GLY A 23 25.92 24.51 1.31
C GLY A 23 26.67 23.21 1.55
N VAL A 24 26.03 22.28 2.26
CA VAL A 24 26.55 20.93 2.36
C VAL A 24 26.50 20.40 0.93
N GLU A 25 27.65 20.35 0.28
CA GLU A 25 27.79 19.78 -1.06
C GLU A 25 27.59 18.28 -0.90
N TYR A 26 26.35 17.84 -1.10
CA TYR A 26 26.03 16.43 -1.09
C TYR A 26 26.54 15.82 -2.40
N ASP A 27 27.35 14.78 -2.28
CA ASP A 27 27.53 13.85 -3.38
C ASP A 27 26.15 13.30 -3.75
N MET A 28 25.64 13.72 -4.91
CA MET A 28 24.31 13.35 -5.40
C MET A 28 24.16 11.84 -5.63
N ASP A 29 25.27 11.11 -5.74
CA ASP A 29 25.28 9.67 -5.89
C ASP A 29 25.38 8.91 -4.57
N SER A 30 25.68 9.59 -3.47
CA SER A 30 25.78 8.98 -2.16
C SER A 30 24.46 8.32 -1.71
N MET A 31 24.59 7.20 -1.00
CA MET A 31 23.45 6.49 -0.44
C MET A 31 22.67 7.38 0.55
N GLU A 32 23.36 8.24 1.28
CA GLU A 32 22.75 9.20 2.21
C GLU A 32 21.86 10.19 1.48
N TYR A 33 22.38 10.84 0.42
CA TYR A 33 21.59 11.76 -0.39
C TYR A 33 20.36 11.07 -1.00
N LYS A 34 20.54 9.90 -1.62
CA LYS A 34 19.44 9.11 -2.21
C LYS A 34 18.38 8.75 -1.16
N THR A 35 18.80 8.41 0.06
CA THR A 35 17.89 8.13 1.19
C THR A 35 17.09 9.37 1.58
N ILE A 36 17.75 10.52 1.75
CA ILE A 36 17.10 11.79 2.10
C ILE A 36 16.08 12.18 1.04
N GLN A 37 16.45 12.12 -0.25
CA GLN A 37 15.55 12.48 -1.35
C GLN A 37 14.38 11.51 -1.45
N SER A 38 14.62 10.20 -1.37
CA SER A 38 13.55 9.19 -1.35
C SER A 38 12.57 9.43 -0.20
N ASN A 39 13.07 9.76 1.00
CA ASN A 39 12.22 10.03 2.18
C ASN A 39 11.39 11.32 2.06
N LYS A 40 11.75 12.28 1.19
CA LYS A 40 10.87 13.41 0.88
C LYS A 40 9.59 12.93 0.18
N TYR A 41 9.69 11.97 -0.74
CA TYR A 41 8.54 11.36 -1.39
C TYR A 41 7.69 10.53 -0.43
N LEU A 42 8.31 9.85 0.54
CA LEU A 42 7.57 9.18 1.62
C LEU A 42 6.63 10.15 2.34
N ARG A 43 7.17 11.29 2.82
CA ARG A 43 6.40 12.31 3.53
C ARG A 43 5.30 12.92 2.65
N ARG A 44 5.61 13.24 1.39
CA ARG A 44 4.64 13.79 0.44
C ARG A 44 3.49 12.82 0.18
N GLY A 45 3.79 11.54 -0.07
CA GLY A 45 2.75 10.53 -0.29
C GLY A 45 1.91 10.27 0.96
N ARG A 46 2.50 10.30 2.17
CA ARG A 46 1.73 10.25 3.43
C ARG A 46 0.77 11.43 3.57
N SER A 47 1.21 12.65 3.28
CA SER A 47 0.34 13.82 3.31
C SER A 47 -0.86 13.70 2.36
N ILE A 48 -0.66 13.13 1.16
CA ILE A 48 -1.75 12.84 0.23
C ILE A 48 -2.68 11.77 0.83
N TYR A 49 -2.13 10.67 1.32
CA TYR A 49 -2.90 9.58 1.93
C TYR A 49 -3.75 10.09 3.11
N ASP A 50 -3.16 10.83 4.04
CA ASP A 50 -3.83 11.40 5.22
C ASP A 50 -4.97 12.34 4.83
N ARG A 51 -4.74 13.20 3.82
CA ARG A 51 -5.76 14.09 3.24
C ARG A 51 -6.90 13.33 2.58
N LEU A 52 -6.63 12.16 2.00
CA LEU A 52 -7.66 11.33 1.40
C LEU A 52 -8.49 10.69 2.50
N ILE A 53 -7.89 9.93 3.41
CA ILE A 53 -8.63 9.22 4.47
C ILE A 53 -9.44 10.14 5.39
N SER A 54 -9.10 11.43 5.48
CA SER A 54 -9.87 12.42 6.23
C SER A 54 -11.20 12.82 5.58
N LYS A 55 -11.42 12.45 4.31
CA LYS A 55 -12.65 12.77 3.58
C LYS A 55 -13.67 11.63 3.69
N PRO A 56 -14.96 11.93 3.82
CA PRO A 56 -15.98 10.91 3.60
C PRO A 56 -16.00 10.51 2.12
N ASN A 57 -16.35 9.24 1.85
CA ASN A 57 -16.61 8.71 0.50
C ASN A 57 -15.43 8.76 -0.50
N VAL A 58 -14.20 8.62 -0.01
CA VAL A 58 -13.00 8.51 -0.87
C VAL A 58 -13.12 7.31 -1.79
N ARG A 59 -12.77 7.51 -3.06
CA ARG A 59 -12.75 6.45 -4.05
C ARG A 59 -11.42 5.71 -3.99
N ALA A 60 -11.45 4.41 -4.28
CA ALA A 60 -10.24 3.59 -4.42
C ALA A 60 -9.24 4.25 -5.39
N GLU A 61 -9.73 4.81 -6.49
CA GLU A 61 -8.91 5.49 -7.50
C GLU A 61 -8.13 6.70 -6.95
N ASP A 62 -8.62 7.36 -5.90
CA ASP A 62 -7.97 8.55 -5.35
C ASP A 62 -6.60 8.23 -4.72
N PHE A 63 -6.41 6.99 -4.26
CA PHE A 63 -5.15 6.56 -3.65
C PHE A 63 -4.03 6.29 -4.66
N GLU A 64 -4.32 6.25 -5.96
CA GLU A 64 -3.27 6.11 -6.99
C GLU A 64 -2.33 7.32 -7.01
N GLU A 65 -2.81 8.52 -6.64
CA GLU A 65 -1.97 9.72 -6.48
C GLU A 65 -0.85 9.48 -5.44
N ALA A 66 -1.20 8.90 -4.29
CA ALA A 66 -0.23 8.58 -3.24
C ALA A 66 0.78 7.51 -3.70
N ILE A 67 0.29 6.47 -4.38
CA ILE A 67 1.15 5.40 -4.91
C ILE A 67 2.11 5.93 -5.97
N GLN A 68 1.66 6.82 -6.85
CA GLN A 68 2.51 7.43 -7.87
C GLN A 68 3.64 8.23 -7.22
N VAL A 69 3.33 9.09 -6.23
CA VAL A 69 4.35 9.87 -5.50
C VAL A 69 5.36 8.95 -4.82
N TRP A 70 4.91 7.87 -4.19
CA TRP A 70 5.80 6.88 -3.60
C TRP A 70 6.66 6.14 -4.63
N ASN A 71 6.13 5.81 -5.81
CA ASN A 71 6.91 5.21 -6.89
C ASN A 71 8.02 6.12 -7.40
N GLU A 72 7.81 7.44 -7.46
CA GLU A 72 8.89 8.39 -7.76
C GLU A 72 10.01 8.33 -6.71
N GLY A 73 9.66 8.18 -5.43
CA GLY A 73 10.64 7.95 -4.36
C GLY A 73 11.42 6.63 -4.51
N LEU A 74 10.78 5.60 -5.06
CA LEU A 74 11.43 4.31 -5.35
C LEU A 74 12.30 4.34 -6.61
N LYS A 75 12.09 5.27 -7.56
CA LYS A 75 13.04 5.47 -8.67
C LYS A 75 14.40 5.96 -8.16
N ILE A 76 14.40 6.75 -7.08
CA ILE A 76 15.62 7.27 -6.45
C ILE A 76 16.31 6.20 -5.59
N LEU A 77 15.53 5.52 -4.74
CA LEU A 77 16.03 4.44 -3.89
C LEU A 77 15.10 3.23 -3.98
N PRO A 78 15.37 2.29 -4.90
CA PRO A 78 14.50 1.12 -5.12
C PRO A 78 14.34 0.24 -3.89
N THR A 79 15.29 0.25 -2.95
CA THR A 79 15.26 -0.59 -1.75
C THR A 79 14.62 0.10 -0.55
N ASN A 80 14.04 1.31 -0.69
CA ASN A 80 13.43 2.03 0.43
C ASN A 80 12.23 1.24 1.02
N THR A 81 12.47 0.59 2.16
CA THR A 81 11.51 -0.29 2.82
C THR A 81 10.33 0.47 3.43
N LEU A 82 10.53 1.73 3.84
CA LEU A 82 9.46 2.57 4.39
C LEU A 82 8.41 2.90 3.32
N ILE A 83 8.87 3.29 2.12
CA ILE A 83 7.96 3.55 1.00
C ILE A 83 7.25 2.27 0.55
N ARG A 84 7.99 1.15 0.44
CA ARG A 84 7.41 -0.14 0.06
C ARG A 84 6.32 -0.57 1.03
N TYR A 85 6.52 -0.37 2.33
CA TYR A 85 5.53 -0.67 3.34
C TYR A 85 4.21 0.09 3.13
N GLU A 86 4.28 1.40 2.86
CA GLU A 86 3.06 2.17 2.59
C GLU A 86 2.37 1.73 1.29
N ILE A 87 3.13 1.49 0.22
CA ILE A 87 2.58 0.98 -1.04
C ILE A 87 1.88 -0.37 -0.83
N VAL A 88 2.50 -1.30 -0.10
CA VAL A 88 1.95 -2.62 0.21
C VAL A 88 0.59 -2.50 0.91
N LYS A 89 0.50 -1.66 1.95
CA LYS A 89 -0.76 -1.42 2.67
C LYS A 89 -1.85 -0.92 1.73
N VAL A 90 -1.56 0.15 0.98
CA VAL A 90 -2.57 0.78 0.12
C VAL A 90 -3.02 -0.16 -0.99
N LEU A 91 -2.10 -0.81 -1.70
CA LEU A 91 -2.44 -1.72 -2.80
C LEU A 91 -3.28 -2.91 -2.33
N TYR A 92 -2.99 -3.50 -1.16
CA TYR A 92 -3.82 -4.57 -0.61
C TYR A 92 -5.26 -4.10 -0.38
N HIS A 93 -5.44 -2.93 0.24
CA HIS A 93 -6.76 -2.38 0.50
C HIS A 93 -7.49 -1.94 -0.78
N LEU A 94 -6.76 -1.47 -1.80
CA LEU A 94 -7.33 -1.20 -3.13
C LEU A 94 -7.86 -2.47 -3.79
N GLY A 95 -7.05 -3.54 -3.79
CA GLY A 95 -7.50 -4.86 -4.27
C GLY A 95 -8.80 -5.31 -3.59
N LYS A 96 -8.89 -5.17 -2.26
CA LYS A 96 -10.12 -5.49 -1.51
C LYS A 96 -11.31 -4.62 -1.89
N ALA A 97 -11.09 -3.31 -2.08
CA ALA A 97 -12.15 -2.38 -2.45
C ALA A 97 -12.72 -2.69 -3.84
N TYR A 98 -11.85 -2.95 -4.82
CA TYR A 98 -12.24 -3.33 -6.17
C TYR A 98 -12.97 -4.68 -6.19
N MET A 99 -12.50 -5.69 -5.44
CA MET A 99 -13.22 -6.96 -5.28
C MET A 99 -14.63 -6.77 -4.70
N LYS A 100 -14.77 -5.94 -3.66
CA LYS A 100 -16.08 -5.63 -3.07
C LYS A 100 -17.02 -5.01 -4.11
N ARG A 101 -16.53 -4.07 -4.93
CA ARG A 101 -17.31 -3.44 -6.00
C ARG A 101 -17.69 -4.46 -7.08
N MET A 102 -16.78 -5.33 -7.49
CA MET A 102 -17.08 -6.42 -8.42
C MET A 102 -18.22 -7.31 -7.90
N TYR A 103 -18.19 -7.72 -6.62
CA TYR A 103 -19.27 -8.52 -6.05
C TYR A 103 -20.61 -7.78 -6.05
N ILE A 104 -20.62 -6.48 -5.71
CA ILE A 104 -21.83 -5.65 -5.77
C ILE A 104 -22.37 -5.60 -7.21
N CYS A 105 -21.52 -5.39 -8.21
CA CYS A 105 -21.90 -5.41 -9.62
C CYS A 105 -22.52 -6.77 -10.01
N ASN A 106 -21.93 -7.88 -9.60
CA ASN A 106 -22.47 -9.22 -9.89
C ASN A 106 -23.84 -9.45 -9.23
N THR A 107 -24.03 -9.04 -7.98
CA THR A 107 -25.33 -9.12 -7.31
C THR A 107 -26.38 -8.25 -8.02
N GLN A 108 -26.01 -7.04 -8.45
CA GLN A 108 -26.90 -6.16 -9.22
C GLN A 108 -27.25 -6.76 -10.58
N ALA A 109 -26.31 -7.40 -11.25
CA ALA A 109 -26.55 -8.10 -12.52
C ALA A 109 -27.54 -9.25 -12.37
N GLN A 110 -27.37 -10.07 -11.32
CA GLN A 110 -28.27 -11.18 -11.03
C GLN A 110 -29.70 -10.70 -10.76
N LYS A 111 -29.84 -9.65 -9.94
CA LYS A 111 -31.15 -9.04 -9.66
C LYS A 111 -31.80 -8.44 -10.93
N ALA A 112 -31.02 -7.80 -11.79
CA ALA A 112 -31.52 -7.27 -13.05
C ALA A 112 -32.03 -8.39 -13.97
N LYS A 113 -31.30 -9.52 -14.04
CA LYS A 113 -31.72 -10.71 -14.78
C LYS A 113 -33.03 -11.30 -14.25
N GLU A 114 -33.19 -11.39 -12.93
CA GLU A 114 -34.44 -11.85 -12.29
C GLU A 114 -35.63 -10.94 -12.61
N ASN A 115 -35.37 -9.64 -12.78
CA ASN A 115 -36.37 -8.65 -13.16
C ASN A 115 -36.65 -8.58 -14.68
N GLY A 116 -35.98 -9.41 -15.50
CA GLY A 116 -36.09 -9.37 -16.96
C GLY A 116 -35.37 -8.20 -17.64
N ASP A 117 -34.61 -7.39 -16.88
CA ASP A 117 -33.81 -6.29 -17.40
C ASP A 117 -32.41 -6.80 -17.81
N PHE A 118 -32.36 -7.46 -18.97
CA PHE A 118 -31.15 -8.07 -19.49
C PHE A 118 -30.08 -7.05 -19.91
N GLU A 119 -30.49 -5.85 -20.34
CA GLU A 119 -29.56 -4.78 -20.70
C GLU A 119 -28.80 -4.28 -19.46
N LEU A 120 -29.52 -3.98 -18.37
CA LEU A 120 -28.89 -3.62 -17.10
C LEU A 120 -28.03 -4.77 -16.56
N ALA A 121 -28.49 -6.02 -16.67
CA ALA A 121 -27.72 -7.18 -16.25
C ALA A 121 -26.37 -7.26 -16.99
N GLN A 122 -26.37 -7.10 -18.31
CA GLN A 122 -25.15 -7.12 -19.13
C GLN A 122 -24.21 -5.96 -18.78
N LYS A 123 -24.75 -4.75 -18.60
CA LYS A 123 -23.98 -3.58 -18.16
C LYS A 123 -23.29 -3.84 -16.83
N LYS A 124 -24.02 -4.40 -15.85
CA LYS A 124 -23.47 -4.71 -14.52
C LYS A 124 -22.41 -5.80 -14.55
N ILE A 125 -22.54 -6.81 -15.42
CA ILE A 125 -21.48 -7.80 -15.64
C ILE A 125 -20.21 -7.13 -16.18
N GLN A 126 -20.32 -6.20 -17.13
CA GLN A 126 -19.17 -5.50 -17.69
C GLN A 126 -18.48 -4.59 -16.64
N GLU A 127 -19.27 -3.84 -15.85
CA GLU A 127 -18.75 -3.07 -14.71
C GLU A 127 -18.01 -3.98 -13.72
N GLY A 128 -18.58 -5.15 -13.39
CA GLY A 128 -17.96 -6.12 -12.49
C GLY A 128 -16.62 -6.64 -13.01
N LYS A 129 -16.53 -6.97 -14.30
CA LYS A 129 -15.27 -7.41 -14.94
C LYS A 129 -14.18 -6.32 -14.91
N LEU A 130 -14.57 -5.06 -15.09
CA LEU A 130 -13.61 -3.95 -14.99
C LEU A 130 -13.07 -3.82 -13.57
N GLU A 131 -13.92 -3.94 -12.56
CA GLU A 131 -13.50 -3.91 -11.16
C GLU A 131 -12.64 -5.14 -10.79
N GLU A 132 -12.94 -6.34 -11.34
CA GLU A 132 -12.07 -7.53 -11.21
C GLU A 132 -10.67 -7.25 -11.76
N GLN A 133 -10.57 -6.66 -12.95
CA GLN A 133 -9.29 -6.36 -13.59
C GLN A 133 -8.46 -5.36 -12.77
N LYS A 134 -9.10 -4.33 -12.20
CA LYS A 134 -8.44 -3.38 -11.29
C LYS A 134 -7.97 -4.05 -10.01
N ALA A 135 -8.76 -4.98 -9.45
CA ALA A 135 -8.35 -5.74 -8.28
C ALA A 135 -7.13 -6.61 -8.57
N ILE A 136 -7.11 -7.29 -9.72
CA ILE A 136 -5.99 -8.12 -10.16
C ILE A 136 -4.72 -7.29 -10.33
N ASP A 137 -4.81 -6.10 -10.93
CA ASP A 137 -3.66 -5.18 -11.04
C ASP A 137 -3.12 -4.79 -9.65
N ALA A 138 -4.01 -4.35 -8.76
CA ALA A 138 -3.65 -3.92 -7.41
C ALA A 138 -2.96 -5.06 -6.62
N TYR A 139 -3.50 -6.28 -6.65
CA TYR A 139 -2.91 -7.44 -5.98
C TYR A 139 -1.59 -7.89 -6.62
N THR A 140 -1.46 -7.79 -7.95
CA THR A 140 -0.20 -8.10 -8.66
C THR A 140 0.90 -7.12 -8.26
N ARG A 141 0.59 -5.82 -8.24
CA ARG A 141 1.51 -4.79 -7.75
C ARG A 141 1.83 -5.01 -6.27
N PHE A 142 0.85 -5.34 -5.44
CA PHE A 142 1.05 -5.67 -4.03
C PHE A 142 2.07 -6.80 -3.86
N LEU A 143 1.89 -7.93 -4.56
CA LEU A 143 2.80 -9.08 -4.48
C LEU A 143 4.23 -8.71 -4.92
N LYS A 144 4.38 -7.84 -5.92
CA LYS A 144 5.68 -7.30 -6.33
C LYS A 144 6.33 -6.50 -5.20
N HIS A 145 5.59 -5.59 -4.57
CA HIS A 145 6.15 -4.72 -3.53
C HIS A 145 6.44 -5.46 -2.21
N ILE A 146 5.56 -6.36 -1.77
CA ILE A 146 5.75 -7.15 -0.54
C ILE A 146 6.93 -8.11 -0.67
N THR A 147 7.09 -8.77 -1.82
CA THR A 147 8.24 -9.64 -2.08
C THR A 147 9.55 -8.88 -1.96
N ILE A 148 9.63 -7.66 -2.49
CA ILE A 148 10.86 -6.86 -2.37
C ILE A 148 11.02 -6.34 -0.94
N LEU A 149 9.94 -5.91 -0.27
CA LEU A 149 10.00 -5.47 1.13
C LEU A 149 10.60 -6.56 2.02
N LEU A 150 10.10 -7.79 1.91
CA LEU A 150 10.53 -8.92 2.75
C LEU A 150 11.95 -9.41 2.46
N ARG A 151 12.50 -9.10 1.28
CA ARG A 151 13.94 -9.33 0.99
C ARG A 151 14.86 -8.34 1.69
N HIS A 152 14.36 -7.14 2.01
CA HIS A 152 15.16 -6.06 2.58
C HIS A 152 14.83 -5.73 4.04
N ARG A 153 13.73 -6.25 4.57
CA ARG A 153 13.35 -6.08 5.97
C ARG A 153 12.55 -7.29 6.46
N LYS A 154 12.86 -7.74 7.68
CA LYS A 154 11.95 -8.63 8.41
C LYS A 154 10.74 -7.84 8.93
N PRO A 155 9.58 -8.50 9.15
CA PRO A 155 8.52 -7.92 9.97
C PRO A 155 9.08 -7.49 11.33
N HIS A 156 8.55 -6.39 11.88
CA HIS A 156 8.99 -5.86 13.17
C HIS A 156 8.53 -6.72 14.34
N ASP A 157 7.34 -7.31 14.18
CA ASP A 157 6.72 -8.15 15.18
C ASP A 157 5.89 -9.26 14.53
N ARG A 158 5.36 -10.14 15.38
CA ARG A 158 4.53 -11.27 14.96
C ARG A 158 3.21 -10.81 14.33
N GLN A 159 2.66 -9.69 14.76
CA GLN A 159 1.38 -9.20 14.23
C GLN A 159 1.53 -8.77 12.77
N GLU A 160 2.60 -8.05 12.45
CA GLU A 160 2.91 -7.63 11.08
C GLU A 160 3.24 -8.83 10.19
N GLU A 161 3.98 -9.81 10.70
CA GLU A 161 4.27 -11.06 9.99
C GLU A 161 2.97 -11.80 9.61
N GLU A 162 2.06 -11.98 10.57
CA GLU A 162 0.78 -12.65 10.34
C GLU A 162 -0.08 -11.88 9.33
N MET A 163 -0.11 -10.56 9.45
CA MET A 163 -0.82 -9.69 8.52
C MET A 163 -0.29 -9.85 7.09
N PHE A 164 1.03 -9.80 6.90
CA PHE A 164 1.62 -9.98 5.57
C PHE A 164 1.36 -11.36 4.99
N PHE A 165 1.47 -12.41 5.81
CA PHE A 165 1.14 -13.77 5.40
C PHE A 165 -0.31 -13.85 4.88
N GLU A 166 -1.27 -13.38 5.67
CA GLU A 166 -2.68 -13.38 5.29
C GLU A 166 -2.94 -12.58 4.02
N TRP A 167 -2.30 -11.42 3.88
CA TRP A 167 -2.43 -10.58 2.70
C TRP A 167 -1.86 -11.26 1.45
N MET A 168 -0.72 -11.94 1.55
CA MET A 168 -0.13 -12.70 0.45
C MET A 168 -0.99 -13.88 0.03
N VAL A 169 -1.56 -14.63 0.99
CA VAL A 169 -2.48 -15.74 0.68
C VAL A 169 -3.71 -15.21 -0.06
N ILE A 170 -4.38 -14.19 0.49
CA ILE A 170 -5.56 -13.59 -0.12
C ILE A 170 -5.23 -13.07 -1.53
N ALA A 171 -4.15 -12.30 -1.68
CA ALA A 171 -3.77 -11.74 -2.98
C ALA A 171 -3.57 -12.84 -4.02
N ASN A 172 -2.86 -13.93 -3.69
CA ASN A 172 -2.65 -15.05 -4.61
C ASN A 172 -3.95 -15.76 -4.98
N ILE A 173 -4.88 -15.97 -4.04
CA ILE A 173 -6.21 -16.53 -4.33
C ILE A 173 -6.98 -15.61 -5.29
N GLN A 174 -7.00 -14.31 -5.02
CA GLN A 174 -7.77 -13.33 -5.81
C GLN A 174 -7.27 -13.22 -7.26
N ILE A 175 -5.97 -13.40 -7.49
CA ILE A 175 -5.40 -13.42 -8.85
C ILE A 175 -5.28 -14.83 -9.44
N LYS A 176 -5.98 -15.80 -8.85
CA LYS A 176 -6.05 -17.21 -9.32
C LYS A 176 -4.68 -17.91 -9.38
N ARG A 177 -3.70 -17.46 -8.59
CA ARG A 177 -2.41 -18.15 -8.37
C ARG A 177 -2.55 -19.18 -7.25
N PHE A 178 -3.44 -20.13 -7.44
CA PHE A 178 -3.81 -21.10 -6.40
C PHE A 178 -2.64 -21.95 -5.91
N GLN A 179 -1.74 -22.37 -6.79
CA GLN A 179 -0.55 -23.14 -6.40
C GLN A 179 0.36 -22.38 -5.43
N GLU A 180 0.53 -21.08 -5.65
CA GLU A 180 1.35 -20.24 -4.77
C GLU A 180 0.65 -20.00 -3.42
N ALA A 181 -0.67 -19.81 -3.42
CA ALA A 181 -1.44 -19.73 -2.18
C ALA A 181 -1.34 -21.03 -1.37
N LEU A 182 -1.46 -22.20 -2.03
CA LEU A 182 -1.31 -23.51 -1.39
C LEU A 182 0.09 -23.71 -0.82
N ARG A 183 1.14 -23.32 -1.55
CA ARG A 183 2.53 -23.38 -1.07
C ARG A 183 2.70 -22.59 0.23
N LEU A 184 2.26 -21.32 0.25
CA LEU A 184 2.33 -20.46 1.43
C LEU A 184 1.57 -21.07 2.63
N ILE A 185 0.35 -21.56 2.39
CA ILE A 185 -0.47 -22.18 3.44
C ILE A 185 0.23 -23.44 3.99
N GLN A 186 0.80 -24.28 3.12
CA GLN A 186 1.46 -25.52 3.53
C GLN A 186 2.69 -25.25 4.39
N GLU A 187 3.50 -24.25 4.03
CA GLU A 187 4.64 -23.79 4.83
C GLU A 187 4.19 -23.34 6.21
N ARG A 188 3.12 -22.53 6.28
CA ARG A 188 2.60 -22.04 7.57
C ARG A 188 1.98 -23.15 8.42
N LEU A 189 1.32 -24.12 7.81
CA LEU A 189 0.74 -25.27 8.53
C LEU A 189 1.83 -26.14 9.19
N ALA A 190 3.02 -26.25 8.60
CA ALA A 190 4.13 -27.01 9.17
C ALA A 190 4.66 -26.42 10.49
N GLU A 191 4.45 -25.13 10.72
CA GLU A 191 4.88 -24.40 11.91
C GLU A 191 3.82 -24.36 13.02
N LEU A 192 2.58 -24.75 12.71
CA LEU A 192 1.44 -24.64 13.61
C LEU A 192 1.11 -25.98 14.26
N THR A 193 0.72 -25.95 15.54
CA THR A 193 0.17 -27.14 16.20
C THR A 193 -1.24 -27.44 15.67
N PRO A 194 -1.61 -28.72 15.46
CA PRO A 194 -2.96 -29.09 15.01
C PRO A 194 -4.09 -28.63 15.94
N SER A 195 -3.80 -28.39 17.22
CA SER A 195 -4.75 -27.83 18.20
C SER A 195 -5.05 -26.33 18.01
N SER A 196 -4.29 -25.64 17.14
CA SER A 196 -4.45 -24.20 16.93
C SER A 196 -5.71 -23.90 16.11
N PRO A 197 -6.57 -22.95 16.53
CA PRO A 197 -7.67 -22.47 15.70
C PRO A 197 -7.21 -21.97 14.32
N LYS A 198 -5.99 -21.42 14.24
CA LYS A 198 -5.39 -20.95 12.99
C LYS A 198 -5.04 -22.11 12.05
N TYR A 199 -4.59 -23.24 12.60
CA TYR A 199 -4.34 -24.45 11.81
C TYR A 199 -5.62 -24.89 11.10
N HIS A 200 -6.72 -25.03 11.83
CA HIS A 200 -8.00 -25.43 11.25
C HIS A 200 -8.55 -24.44 10.22
N ALA A 201 -8.38 -23.14 10.47
CA ALA A 201 -8.79 -22.11 9.50
C ALA A 201 -8.01 -22.24 8.18
N LEU A 202 -6.69 -22.46 8.25
CA LEU A 202 -5.84 -22.62 7.07
C LEU A 202 -6.11 -23.94 6.32
N VAL A 203 -6.43 -25.02 7.02
CA VAL A 203 -6.87 -26.28 6.40
C VAL A 203 -8.15 -26.06 5.59
N ARG A 204 -9.15 -25.35 6.13
CA ARG A 204 -10.38 -25.04 5.38
C ARG A 204 -10.12 -24.23 4.11
N VAL A 205 -9.30 -23.18 4.22
CA VAL A 205 -8.91 -22.37 3.04
C VAL A 205 -8.18 -23.22 2.00
N LYS A 206 -7.27 -24.10 2.44
CA LYS A 206 -6.56 -25.04 1.56
C LYS A 206 -7.55 -25.94 0.80
N GLU A 207 -8.52 -26.53 1.50
CA GLU A 207 -9.54 -27.40 0.89
C GLU A 207 -10.43 -26.63 -0.10
N GLU A 208 -10.82 -25.40 0.21
CA GLU A 208 -11.59 -24.55 -0.70
C GLU A 208 -10.81 -24.24 -1.99
N ILE A 209 -9.51 -23.94 -1.88
CA ILE A 209 -8.65 -23.72 -3.04
C ILE A 209 -8.53 -24.98 -3.90
N GLN A 210 -8.37 -26.15 -3.27
CA GLN A 210 -8.27 -27.43 -4.00
C GLN A 210 -9.55 -27.73 -4.78
N LYS A 211 -10.72 -27.56 -4.16
CA LYS A 211 -12.02 -27.70 -4.85
C LYS A 211 -12.14 -26.75 -6.04
N GLU A 212 -11.63 -25.54 -5.92
CA GLU A 212 -11.67 -24.56 -7.01
C GLU A 212 -10.74 -24.93 -8.17
N ILE A 213 -9.56 -25.50 -7.90
CA ILE A 213 -8.67 -26.06 -8.93
C ILE A 213 -9.34 -27.23 -9.65
N GLU A 214 -9.98 -28.14 -8.91
CA GLU A 214 -10.67 -29.31 -9.48
C GLU A 214 -11.78 -28.89 -10.45
N LYS A 215 -12.57 -27.87 -10.08
CA LYS A 215 -13.62 -27.31 -10.97
C LYS A 215 -13.08 -26.71 -12.27
N GLN A 216 -11.85 -26.21 -12.29
CA GLN A 216 -11.26 -25.59 -13.49
C GLN A 216 -10.68 -26.61 -14.46
N ASN A 217 -10.49 -27.86 -14.02
CA ASN A 217 -9.97 -28.96 -14.84
C ASN A 217 -11.07 -29.92 -15.35
N LEU A 218 -12.34 -29.61 -15.07
CA LEU A 218 -13.54 -30.31 -15.56
C LEU A 218 -14.22 -29.46 -16.65
#